data_AF-A0A7J8KHB9-F1
#
_entry.id   AF-A0A7J8KHB9-F1
#
_cell.length_a   1.000
_cell.length_b   1.000
_cell.length_c   1.000
_cell.angle_alpha   90.00
_cell.angle_beta   90.00
_cell.angle_gamma   90.00
#
_symmetry.space_group_name_H-M   'P 1'
#
loop_
_entity.id
_entity.type
_entity.pdbx_description
1 polymer ?
#
loop_
_entity_poly.entity_id
_entity_poly.type
_entity_poly.pdbx_seq_one_letter_code
_entity_poly.pdbx_strand_id
1 'polypeptide(L)'
;MVRLGGSLLGTKAPFEVSNSTIVKEVEFGMCTVTCGVGIREVILTNGCPGGESKCIVRVEECRGPVDCGWGKPISESLENVKLVCVHTSPENRFKYVWKLLRPDQQAIVLTNDTAVLEVQREIRPMALECDTLDNNEIVASIKFTVYTTKELQMKRSRPPDTDAVLVFVLTIGVVLCIFVIFVLIFIIINWAAVKAFWGSKTSTTEIHSELSSMRYKDSTSLDQSPAEIPGHEDDALSEWNE
;
A
#
# COMPACT_ATOMS: atom_id res chain seq x y z
N MET A 1 -24.79 -95.41 17.01
CA MET A 1 -24.71 -95.97 15.64
C MET A 1 -24.05 -94.90 14.77
N VAL A 2 -22.91 -95.24 14.16
CA VAL A 2 -22.03 -94.34 13.41
C VAL A 2 -22.38 -94.37 11.92
N ARG A 3 -22.20 -93.22 11.24
CA ARG A 3 -21.73 -92.98 9.84
C ARG A 3 -22.60 -91.93 9.13
N LEU A 4 -22.11 -91.01 8.31
CA LEU A 4 -20.77 -90.46 7.95
C LEU A 4 -21.04 -89.36 6.89
N GLY A 5 -20.25 -88.29 6.89
CA GLY A 5 -19.73 -87.70 5.64
C GLY A 5 -20.32 -86.35 5.17
N GLY A 6 -19.45 -85.35 5.05
CA GLY A 6 -19.68 -84.18 4.19
C GLY A 6 -18.95 -82.89 4.57
N SER A 7 -17.62 -82.86 4.49
CA SER A 7 -16.78 -81.65 4.62
C SER A 7 -16.53 -81.01 3.23
N LEU A 8 -16.76 -79.70 3.09
CA LEU A 8 -16.07 -78.77 2.17
C LEU A 8 -16.23 -77.36 2.78
N LEU A 9 -15.31 -76.89 3.62
CA LEU A 9 -14.17 -76.02 3.27
C LEU A 9 -14.56 -74.79 2.43
N GLY A 10 -14.77 -73.66 3.11
CA GLY A 10 -14.91 -72.33 2.52
C GLY A 10 -14.38 -71.31 3.53
N THR A 11 -13.18 -70.83 3.26
CA THR A 11 -12.27 -70.07 4.12
C THR A 11 -12.93 -68.80 4.69
N LYS A 12 -13.05 -68.72 6.01
CA LYS A 12 -13.37 -67.48 6.73
C LYS A 12 -12.13 -66.59 6.69
N ALA A 13 -12.04 -65.71 5.70
CA ALA A 13 -11.06 -64.63 5.72
C ALA A 13 -11.37 -63.74 6.94
N PRO A 14 -10.41 -63.53 7.86
CA PRO A 14 -10.54 -62.42 8.77
C PRO A 14 -10.37 -61.16 7.91
N PHE A 15 -11.43 -60.37 7.78
CA PHE A 15 -11.27 -58.95 7.48
C PHE A 15 -10.49 -58.37 8.67
N GLU A 16 -9.17 -58.40 8.57
CA GLU A 16 -8.32 -57.50 9.34
C GLU A 16 -8.73 -56.09 8.92
N VAL A 17 -9.59 -55.47 9.75
CA VAL A 17 -9.64 -54.02 9.83
C VAL A 17 -8.27 -53.61 10.33
N SER A 18 -7.35 -53.41 9.40
CA SER A 18 -6.11 -52.70 9.65
C SER A 18 -6.53 -51.33 10.14
N ASN A 19 -6.52 -51.17 11.46
CA ASN A 19 -6.71 -49.90 12.13
C ASN A 19 -5.39 -49.11 11.98
N SER A 20 -4.89 -49.02 10.76
CA SER A 20 -3.89 -48.05 10.38
C SER A 20 -4.67 -46.75 10.22
N THR A 21 -4.66 -45.94 11.26
CA THR A 21 -4.91 -44.51 11.10
C THR A 21 -3.80 -44.00 10.19
N ILE A 22 -4.01 -44.10 8.87
CA ILE A 22 -3.23 -43.38 7.89
C ILE A 22 -3.40 -41.93 8.30
N VAL A 23 -2.36 -41.37 8.90
CA VAL A 23 -2.31 -39.96 9.29
C VAL A 23 -2.35 -39.21 7.98
N LYS A 24 -3.56 -38.82 7.56
CA LYS A 24 -3.74 -38.03 6.36
C LYS A 24 -3.04 -36.71 6.63
N GLU A 25 -2.08 -36.38 5.78
CA GLU A 25 -1.41 -35.09 5.84
C GLU A 25 -2.44 -33.99 5.53
N VAL A 26 -2.55 -33.05 6.48
CA VAL A 26 -3.48 -31.95 6.44
C VAL A 26 -2.67 -30.66 6.40
N GLU A 27 -2.95 -29.83 5.41
CA GLU A 27 -2.44 -28.48 5.27
C GLU A 27 -3.52 -27.48 5.68
N PHE A 28 -3.13 -26.42 6.38
CA PHE A 28 -4.04 -25.34 6.75
C PHE A 28 -3.88 -24.19 5.76
N GLY A 29 -4.99 -23.77 5.16
CA GLY A 29 -5.04 -22.56 4.35
C GLY A 29 -4.76 -21.30 5.19
N MET A 30 -4.61 -20.18 4.49
CA MET A 30 -4.46 -18.88 5.13
C MET A 30 -5.75 -18.49 5.87
N CYS A 31 -5.59 -17.77 6.98
CA CYS A 31 -6.72 -17.20 7.69
C CYS A 31 -7.34 -16.07 6.87
N THR A 32 -8.67 -16.00 6.80
CA THR A 32 -9.37 -14.93 6.08
C THR A 32 -9.17 -13.54 6.69
N VAL A 33 -8.70 -13.47 7.94
CA VAL A 33 -8.45 -12.23 8.66
C VAL A 33 -6.97 -12.07 9.00
N THR A 34 -6.53 -10.82 9.07
CA THR A 34 -5.18 -10.45 9.52
C THR A 34 -5.09 -10.24 11.03
N CYS A 35 -6.23 -10.03 11.69
CA CYS A 35 -6.37 -9.87 13.14
C CYS A 35 -7.74 -10.38 13.59
N GLY A 36 -7.89 -10.68 14.87
CA GLY A 36 -9.15 -11.17 15.42
C GLY A 36 -9.49 -12.61 15.02
N VAL A 37 -10.79 -12.90 14.94
CA VAL A 37 -11.30 -14.25 14.63
C VAL A 37 -11.73 -14.33 13.17
N GLY A 38 -11.22 -15.32 12.44
CA GLY A 38 -11.58 -15.59 11.06
C GLY A 38 -11.78 -17.08 10.81
N ILE A 39 -11.83 -17.44 9.53
CA ILE A 39 -11.99 -18.82 9.09
C ILE A 39 -10.82 -19.18 8.17
N ARG A 40 -10.44 -20.45 8.15
CA ARG A 40 -9.46 -20.99 7.22
C ARG A 40 -9.91 -22.34 6.71
N GLU A 41 -9.49 -22.65 5.50
CA GLU A 41 -9.72 -23.95 4.89
C GLU A 41 -8.75 -24.98 5.44
N VAL A 42 -9.23 -26.21 5.58
CA VAL A 42 -8.42 -27.37 5.91
C VAL A 42 -8.35 -28.26 4.67
N ILE A 43 -7.13 -28.45 4.17
CA ILE A 43 -6.85 -29.05 2.87
C ILE A 43 -6.17 -30.39 3.09
N LEU A 44 -6.69 -31.44 2.48
CA LEU A 44 -5.97 -32.72 2.37
C LEU A 44 -4.99 -32.65 1.22
N THR A 45 -3.77 -33.11 1.46
CA THR A 45 -2.73 -33.25 0.40
C THR A 45 -2.67 -34.65 -0.19
N ASN A 46 -3.40 -35.61 0.39
CA ASN A 46 -3.44 -37.00 -0.07
C ASN A 46 -4.80 -37.64 0.24
N GLY A 47 -5.27 -38.52 -0.65
CA GLY A 47 -6.51 -39.29 -0.46
C GLY A 47 -7.79 -38.50 -0.76
N CYS A 48 -7.71 -37.55 -1.68
CA CYS A 48 -8.87 -36.83 -2.19
C CYS A 48 -9.73 -37.69 -3.13
N PRO A 49 -11.06 -37.54 -3.08
CA PRO A 49 -11.95 -38.23 -4.03
C PRO A 49 -11.64 -37.75 -5.45
N GLY A 50 -11.70 -38.66 -6.42
CA GLY A 50 -11.44 -38.32 -7.84
C GLY A 50 -9.97 -38.20 -8.25
N GLY A 51 -9.02 -38.51 -7.35
CA GLY A 51 -7.59 -38.51 -7.67
C GLY A 51 -6.95 -37.13 -7.70
N GLU A 52 -7.62 -36.12 -7.13
CA GLU A 52 -7.06 -34.78 -6.96
C GLU A 52 -5.84 -34.80 -6.02
N SER A 53 -4.87 -33.95 -6.29
CA SER A 53 -3.67 -33.81 -5.45
C SER A 53 -3.93 -33.02 -4.17
N LYS A 54 -4.92 -32.12 -4.17
CA LYS A 54 -5.36 -31.38 -2.98
C LYS A 54 -6.86 -31.13 -3.03
N CYS A 55 -7.55 -31.23 -1.89
CA CYS A 55 -8.98 -30.96 -1.79
C CYS A 55 -9.33 -30.39 -0.41
N ILE A 56 -10.33 -29.50 -0.37
CA ILE A 56 -10.83 -28.90 0.86
C ILE A 56 -11.77 -29.89 1.55
N VAL A 57 -11.52 -30.20 2.82
CA VAL A 57 -12.32 -31.15 3.58
C VAL A 57 -13.19 -30.53 4.65
N ARG A 58 -12.79 -29.37 5.17
CA ARG A 58 -13.56 -28.61 6.15
C ARG A 58 -13.05 -27.18 6.23
N VAL A 59 -13.85 -26.32 6.86
CA VAL A 59 -13.45 -24.97 7.27
C VAL A 59 -13.36 -24.97 8.79
N GLU A 60 -12.29 -24.39 9.32
CA GLU A 60 -12.07 -24.23 10.76
C GLU A 60 -11.89 -22.76 11.11
N GLU A 61 -12.16 -22.42 12.36
CA GLU A 61 -11.86 -21.10 12.90
C GLU A 61 -10.35 -20.91 13.07
N CYS A 62 -9.87 -19.72 12.74
CA CYS A 62 -8.49 -19.30 12.99
C CYS A 62 -8.48 -18.01 13.80
N ARG A 63 -7.45 -17.86 14.63
CA ARG A 63 -7.22 -16.66 15.44
C ARG A 63 -5.97 -15.94 14.97
N GLY A 64 -6.12 -14.66 14.67
CA GLY A 64 -5.03 -13.72 14.48
C GLY A 64 -4.67 -13.01 15.78
N PRO A 65 -3.80 -11.99 15.72
CA PRO A 65 -3.51 -11.11 16.85
C PRO A 65 -4.78 -10.38 17.33
N VAL A 66 -4.86 -10.15 18.64
CA VAL A 66 -5.98 -9.42 19.27
C VAL A 66 -5.98 -7.94 18.88
N ASP A 67 -4.81 -7.29 18.82
CA ASP A 67 -4.72 -5.89 18.42
C ASP A 67 -4.81 -5.76 16.89
N CYS A 68 -5.94 -5.23 16.41
CA CYS A 68 -6.19 -4.93 15.00
C CYS A 68 -5.67 -3.54 14.59
N GLY A 69 -5.11 -2.77 15.52
CA GLY A 69 -4.60 -1.43 15.27
C GLY A 69 -5.71 -0.43 14.96
N TRP A 70 -5.43 0.48 14.01
CA TRP A 70 -6.33 1.57 13.64
C TRP A 70 -7.20 1.22 12.43
N GLY A 71 -8.51 1.19 12.64
CA GLY A 71 -9.53 0.92 11.64
C GLY A 71 -9.99 2.17 10.87
N LYS A 72 -10.73 1.91 9.80
CA LYS A 72 -11.43 2.95 9.02
C LYS A 72 -12.94 2.87 9.29
N PRO A 73 -13.65 4.00 9.41
CA PRO A 73 -15.11 4.00 9.52
C PRO A 73 -15.77 3.31 8.32
N ILE A 74 -16.94 2.66 8.54
CA ILE A 74 -17.75 2.10 7.44
C ILE A 74 -18.31 3.23 6.58
N SER A 75 -18.79 4.28 7.23
CA SER A 75 -19.35 5.45 6.57
C SER A 75 -18.98 6.70 7.34
N GLU A 76 -18.60 7.73 6.60
CA GLU A 76 -18.11 8.98 7.15
C GLU A 76 -18.87 10.16 6.51
N SER A 77 -19.61 10.91 7.33
CA SER A 77 -20.29 12.14 6.93
C SER A 77 -19.77 13.34 7.73
N LEU A 78 -20.19 14.55 7.37
CA LEU A 78 -19.78 15.79 8.08
C LEU A 78 -20.32 15.90 9.50
N GLU A 79 -21.40 15.19 9.82
CA GLU A 79 -22.06 15.21 11.13
C GLU A 79 -21.86 13.90 11.88
N ASN A 80 -22.04 12.76 11.21
CA ASN A 80 -22.02 11.44 11.84
C ASN A 80 -20.93 10.53 11.24
N VAL A 81 -20.44 9.61 12.05
CA VAL A 81 -19.51 8.55 11.66
C VAL A 81 -20.05 7.21 12.16
N LYS A 82 -20.02 6.19 11.31
CA LYS A 82 -20.36 4.81 11.69
C LYS A 82 -19.11 3.96 11.78
N LEU A 83 -18.88 3.42 12.96
CA LEU A 83 -17.75 2.56 13.29
C LEU A 83 -18.24 1.13 13.52
N VAL A 84 -17.38 0.15 13.30
CA VAL A 84 -17.72 -1.27 13.50
C VAL A 84 -16.59 -2.02 14.17
N CYS A 85 -16.95 -2.88 15.10
CA CYS A 85 -16.01 -3.80 15.74
C CYS A 85 -15.60 -4.90 14.77
N VAL A 86 -14.46 -5.55 15.03
CA VAL A 86 -14.07 -6.73 14.25
C VAL A 86 -14.86 -7.94 14.73
N HIS A 87 -15.62 -8.56 13.85
CA HIS A 87 -16.40 -9.75 14.16
C HIS A 87 -16.46 -10.71 12.96
N THR A 88 -16.86 -11.94 13.22
CA THR A 88 -17.17 -12.95 12.20
C THR A 88 -18.59 -13.47 12.44
N SER A 89 -19.14 -14.21 11.48
CA SER A 89 -20.48 -14.79 11.62
C SER A 89 -20.44 -16.06 12.50
N PRO A 90 -21.48 -16.33 13.31
CA PRO A 90 -22.64 -15.47 13.57
C PRO A 90 -22.37 -14.39 14.63
N GLU A 91 -22.92 -13.19 14.44
CA GLU A 91 -22.64 -12.00 15.29
C GLU A 91 -23.09 -12.15 16.75
N ASN A 92 -24.14 -12.93 17.00
CA ASN A 92 -24.74 -13.10 18.33
C ASN A 92 -23.87 -13.87 19.33
N ARG A 93 -22.75 -14.47 18.87
CA ARG A 93 -21.75 -15.09 19.74
C ARG A 93 -20.96 -14.05 20.54
N PHE A 94 -20.73 -12.89 19.94
CA PHE A 94 -19.78 -11.92 20.46
C PHE A 94 -20.46 -10.88 21.33
N LYS A 95 -19.71 -10.35 22.29
CA LYS A 95 -20.07 -9.15 23.06
C LYS A 95 -19.15 -8.02 22.64
N TYR A 96 -19.69 -6.81 22.50
CA TYR A 96 -18.94 -5.64 22.09
C TYR A 96 -18.87 -4.64 23.23
N VAL A 97 -17.69 -4.09 23.46
CA VAL A 97 -17.46 -3.07 24.47
C VAL A 97 -16.79 -1.88 23.81
N TRP A 98 -17.53 -0.80 23.67
CA TRP A 98 -17.00 0.46 23.19
C TRP A 98 -16.36 1.26 24.32
N LYS A 99 -15.21 1.86 24.05
CA LYS A 99 -14.52 2.75 25.00
C LYS A 99 -14.10 4.04 24.31
N LEU A 100 -14.27 5.16 25.01
CA LEU A 100 -13.69 6.44 24.62
C LEU A 100 -12.28 6.54 25.23
N LEU A 101 -11.28 6.65 24.36
CA LEU A 101 -9.89 6.86 24.75
C LEU A 101 -9.65 8.35 24.99
N ARG A 102 -9.20 8.70 26.19
CA ARG A 102 -8.81 10.06 26.55
C ARG A 102 -7.30 10.08 26.83
N PRO A 103 -6.57 11.10 26.33
CA PRO A 103 -5.18 11.29 26.72
C PRO A 103 -5.03 11.36 28.24
N ASP A 104 -4.04 10.66 28.78
CA ASP A 104 -3.63 10.71 30.19
C ASP A 104 -4.70 10.28 31.22
N GLN A 105 -5.77 9.63 30.77
CA GLN A 105 -6.86 9.13 31.63
C GLN A 105 -7.26 7.71 31.25
N GLN A 106 -7.94 7.03 32.16
CA GLN A 106 -8.51 5.70 31.86
C GLN A 106 -9.58 5.81 30.77
N ALA A 107 -9.64 4.79 29.92
CA ALA A 107 -10.65 4.69 28.89
C ALA A 107 -12.06 4.61 29.52
N ILE A 108 -13.00 5.38 28.99
CA ILE A 108 -14.37 5.43 29.50
C ILE A 108 -15.21 4.42 28.72
N VAL A 109 -15.74 3.41 29.39
CA VAL A 109 -16.66 2.44 28.78
C VAL A 109 -17.98 3.13 28.43
N LEU A 110 -18.40 3.01 27.18
CA LEU A 110 -19.67 3.51 26.66
C LEU A 110 -20.77 2.49 26.94
N THR A 111 -22.02 2.96 26.98
CA THR A 111 -23.20 2.11 27.21
C THR A 111 -23.63 1.30 25.99
N ASN A 112 -23.09 1.58 24.81
CA ASN A 112 -23.41 0.87 23.59
C ASN A 112 -22.71 -0.50 23.57
N ASP A 113 -23.48 -1.57 23.40
CA ASP A 113 -23.07 -2.97 23.39
C ASP A 113 -23.21 -3.63 22.01
N THR A 114 -23.54 -2.85 20.99
CA THR A 114 -23.73 -3.32 19.61
C THR A 114 -22.42 -3.30 18.82
N ALA A 115 -22.34 -4.12 17.78
CA ALA A 115 -21.17 -4.18 16.90
C ALA A 115 -20.90 -2.86 16.16
N VAL A 116 -21.92 -2.01 16.01
CA VAL A 116 -21.87 -0.77 15.23
C VAL A 116 -22.16 0.43 16.11
N LEU A 117 -21.23 1.37 16.17
CA LEU A 117 -21.39 2.62 16.91
C LEU A 117 -21.53 3.79 15.94
N GLU A 118 -22.66 4.51 16.02
CA GLU A 118 -22.85 5.79 15.35
C GLU A 118 -22.48 6.92 16.31
N VAL A 119 -21.53 7.76 15.88
CA VAL A 119 -20.95 8.83 16.69
C VAL A 119 -21.18 10.16 15.99
N GLN A 120 -21.70 11.14 16.71
CA GLN A 120 -21.76 12.52 16.24
C GLN A 120 -20.40 13.19 16.40
N ARG A 121 -19.99 13.96 15.38
CA ARG A 121 -18.75 14.73 15.41
C ARG A 121 -18.89 15.89 16.37
N GLU A 122 -17.95 15.96 17.30
CA GLU A 122 -17.82 17.09 18.21
C GLU A 122 -16.75 18.08 17.72
N ILE A 123 -16.56 19.14 18.52
CA ILE A 123 -15.60 20.20 18.28
C ILE A 123 -14.15 19.70 18.36
N ARG A 124 -13.91 18.60 19.07
CA ARG A 124 -12.58 18.00 19.27
C ARG A 124 -12.52 16.59 18.68
N PRO A 125 -11.35 16.18 18.14
CA PRO A 125 -11.18 14.82 17.67
C PRO A 125 -11.24 13.86 18.86
N MET A 126 -11.81 12.68 18.62
CA MET A 126 -11.98 11.64 19.63
C MET A 126 -11.37 10.34 19.13
N ALA A 127 -10.79 9.58 20.05
CA ALA A 127 -10.32 8.22 19.78
C ALA A 127 -11.24 7.23 20.48
N LEU A 128 -11.71 6.23 19.75
CA LEU A 128 -12.61 5.19 20.24
C LEU A 128 -11.94 3.83 20.05
N GLU A 129 -12.17 2.94 21.00
CA GLU A 129 -11.72 1.55 20.95
C GLU A 129 -12.96 0.65 21.02
N CYS A 130 -13.01 -0.38 20.19
CA CYS A 130 -13.96 -1.47 20.38
C CYS A 130 -13.22 -2.76 20.69
N ASP A 131 -13.60 -3.38 21.79
CA ASP A 131 -13.24 -4.76 22.09
C ASP A 131 -14.38 -5.70 21.69
N THR A 132 -14.03 -6.75 20.95
CA THR A 132 -14.89 -7.90 20.67
C THR A 132 -14.50 -9.02 21.61
N LEU A 133 -15.47 -9.52 22.39
CA LEU A 133 -15.27 -10.59 23.35
C LEU A 133 -15.99 -11.85 22.89
N ASP A 134 -15.31 -12.99 22.98
CA ASP A 134 -15.89 -14.33 22.85
C ASP A 134 -15.75 -15.03 24.20
N ASN A 135 -16.85 -15.48 24.80
CA ASN A 135 -16.87 -16.07 26.14
C ASN A 135 -16.12 -15.24 27.22
N ASN A 136 -16.27 -13.90 27.17
CA ASN A 136 -15.59 -12.92 28.03
C ASN A 136 -14.06 -12.83 27.85
N GLU A 137 -13.48 -13.48 26.85
CA GLU A 137 -12.10 -13.27 26.41
C GLU A 137 -12.06 -12.24 25.27
N ILE A 138 -11.18 -11.23 25.34
CA ILE A 138 -11.02 -10.27 24.24
C ILE A 138 -10.33 -10.98 23.08
N VAL A 139 -11.04 -11.15 21.97
CA VAL A 139 -10.53 -11.83 20.77
C VAL A 139 -10.09 -10.86 19.68
N ALA A 140 -10.59 -9.62 19.70
CA ALA A 140 -10.15 -8.55 18.82
C ALA A 140 -10.34 -7.19 19.50
N SER A 141 -9.44 -6.25 19.24
CA SER A 141 -9.51 -4.86 19.69
C SER A 141 -9.12 -3.94 18.54
N ILE A 142 -9.96 -2.98 18.21
CA ILE A 142 -9.77 -2.06 17.08
C ILE A 142 -10.00 -0.61 17.51
N LYS A 143 -9.14 0.29 17.04
CA LYS A 143 -9.16 1.72 17.40
C LYS A 143 -9.59 2.57 16.22
N PHE A 144 -10.28 3.66 16.48
CA PHE A 144 -10.76 4.60 15.48
C PHE A 144 -10.49 6.03 15.92
N THR A 145 -10.10 6.87 14.97
CA THR A 145 -10.03 8.32 15.17
C THR A 145 -11.21 8.97 14.47
N VAL A 146 -12.06 9.63 15.25
CA VAL A 146 -13.14 10.47 14.76
C VAL A 146 -12.63 11.89 14.70
N TYR A 147 -12.31 12.35 13.50
CA TYR A 147 -11.85 13.72 13.24
C TYR A 147 -12.97 14.75 13.43
N THR A 148 -12.61 16.03 13.43
CA THR A 148 -13.60 17.11 13.44
C THR A 148 -14.15 17.37 12.03
N THR A 149 -15.29 18.06 11.93
CA THR A 149 -15.87 18.46 10.64
C THR A 149 -14.91 19.36 9.83
N LYS A 150 -14.15 20.23 10.50
CA LYS A 150 -13.18 21.13 9.85
C LYS A 150 -12.02 20.37 9.22
N GLU A 151 -11.47 19.39 9.92
CA GLU A 151 -10.38 18.55 9.41
C GLU A 151 -10.83 17.72 8.21
N LEU A 152 -12.07 17.21 8.24
CA LEU A 152 -12.63 16.51 7.09
C LEU A 152 -12.81 17.41 5.88
N GLN A 153 -13.30 18.63 6.06
CA GLN A 153 -13.43 19.58 4.96
C GLN A 153 -12.06 19.89 4.34
N MET A 154 -11.03 20.11 5.16
CA MET A 154 -9.66 20.30 4.67
C MET A 154 -9.13 19.07 3.92
N LYS A 155 -9.40 17.86 4.43
CA LYS A 155 -8.99 16.60 3.79
C LYS A 155 -9.73 16.36 2.46
N ARG A 156 -11.01 16.74 2.37
CA ARG A 156 -11.84 16.64 1.16
C ARG A 156 -11.46 17.72 0.14
N SER A 157 -11.12 18.91 0.59
CA SER A 157 -10.79 20.06 -0.26
C SER A 157 -9.37 20.00 -0.79
N ARG A 158 -8.48 19.21 -0.19
CA ARG A 158 -7.14 18.96 -0.72
C ARG A 158 -7.25 18.01 -1.92
N PRO A 159 -7.05 18.47 -3.16
CA PRO A 159 -6.96 17.57 -4.30
C PRO A 159 -5.79 16.60 -4.08
N PRO A 160 -5.82 15.38 -4.63
CA PRO A 160 -4.61 14.59 -4.71
C PRO A 160 -3.60 15.40 -5.54
N ASP A 161 -2.56 15.93 -4.88
CA ASP A 161 -1.53 16.77 -5.51
C ASP A 161 -0.88 16.07 -6.72
N THR A 162 -1.00 14.75 -6.80
CA THR A 162 -0.53 13.90 -7.92
C THR A 162 -1.37 14.01 -9.20
N ASP A 163 -2.68 14.29 -9.12
CA ASP A 163 -3.54 14.41 -10.30
C ASP A 163 -3.32 15.76 -11.00
N ALA A 164 -3.18 16.84 -10.23
CA ALA A 164 -2.93 18.17 -10.78
C ALA A 164 -1.55 18.27 -11.48
N VAL A 165 -0.50 17.70 -10.90
CA VAL A 165 0.85 17.73 -11.50
C VAL A 165 0.91 16.89 -12.77
N LEU A 166 0.33 15.68 -12.76
CA LEU A 166 0.34 14.81 -13.93
C LEU A 166 -0.46 15.43 -15.09
N VAL A 167 -1.62 16.03 -14.78
CA VAL A 167 -2.43 16.76 -15.77
C VAL A 167 -1.67 17.96 -16.32
N PHE A 168 -0.94 18.70 -15.50
CA PHE A 168 -0.15 19.87 -15.94
C PHE A 168 0.99 19.46 -16.90
N VAL A 169 1.76 18.44 -16.53
CA VAL A 169 2.86 17.92 -17.37
C VAL A 169 2.31 17.37 -18.69
N LEU A 170 1.22 16.61 -18.65
CA LEU A 170 0.60 16.04 -19.84
C LEU A 170 0.04 17.14 -20.76
N THR A 171 -0.63 18.14 -20.20
CA THR A 171 -1.18 19.27 -20.96
C THR A 171 -0.07 20.07 -21.63
N ILE A 172 0.99 20.42 -20.91
CA ILE A 172 2.14 21.15 -21.49
C ILE A 172 2.83 20.31 -22.56
N GLY A 173 3.03 19.00 -22.31
CA GLY A 173 3.64 18.09 -23.28
C GLY A 173 2.86 18.04 -24.59
N VAL A 174 1.53 17.89 -24.53
CA VAL A 174 0.67 17.87 -25.73
C VAL A 174 0.74 19.19 -26.49
N VAL A 175 0.68 20.33 -25.80
CA VAL A 175 0.78 21.66 -26.43
C VAL A 175 2.12 21.85 -27.15
N LEU A 176 3.23 21.45 -26.52
CA LEU A 176 4.56 21.52 -27.13
C LEU A 176 4.70 20.59 -28.33
N CYS A 177 4.17 19.36 -28.26
CA CYS A 177 4.16 18.44 -29.40
C CYS A 177 3.39 19.02 -30.59
N ILE A 178 2.22 19.60 -30.35
CA ILE A 178 1.41 20.25 -31.38
C ILE A 178 2.19 21.42 -32.01
N PHE A 179 2.84 22.26 -31.20
CA PHE A 179 3.65 23.38 -31.68
C PHE A 179 4.80 22.91 -32.58
N VAL A 180 5.53 21.87 -32.18
CA VAL A 180 6.62 21.29 -32.99
C VAL A 180 6.09 20.76 -34.32
N ILE A 181 4.95 20.06 -34.32
CA ILE A 181 4.32 19.56 -35.56
C ILE A 181 3.98 20.73 -36.49
N PHE A 182 3.37 21.80 -35.97
CA PHE A 182 3.07 22.98 -36.77
C PHE A 182 4.35 23.59 -37.39
N VAL A 183 5.41 23.76 -36.60
CA VAL A 183 6.70 24.29 -37.11
C VAL A 183 7.26 23.40 -38.21
N LEU A 184 7.25 22.08 -38.06
CA LEU A 184 7.71 21.15 -39.09
C LEU A 184 6.88 21.27 -40.39
N ILE A 185 5.56 21.37 -40.27
CA ILE A 185 4.68 21.59 -41.42
C ILE A 185 4.99 22.92 -42.11
N PHE A 186 5.18 24.00 -41.35
CA PHE A 186 5.53 25.31 -41.90
C PHE A 186 6.86 25.26 -42.67
N ILE A 187 7.86 24.54 -42.15
CA ILE A 187 9.15 24.35 -42.81
C ILE A 187 8.99 23.60 -44.13
N ILE A 188 8.15 22.55 -44.16
CA ILE A 188 7.91 21.75 -45.37
C ILE A 188 7.16 22.58 -46.43
N ILE A 189 6.08 23.26 -46.04
CA ILE A 189 5.26 24.06 -46.97
C ILE A 189 6.06 25.24 -47.53
N ASN A 190 6.82 25.91 -46.67
CA ASN A 190 7.61 27.09 -47.04
C ASN A 190 9.06 26.73 -47.34
N TRP A 191 9.35 25.51 -47.79
CA TRP A 191 10.72 25.02 -48.01
C TRP A 191 11.58 25.96 -48.87
N ALA A 192 10.97 26.64 -49.85
CA ALA A 192 11.64 27.66 -50.66
C ALA A 192 12.00 28.94 -49.86
N ALA A 193 11.12 29.41 -48.98
CA ALA A 193 11.38 30.57 -48.13
C ALA A 193 12.36 30.24 -46.99
N VAL A 194 12.31 29.02 -46.43
CA VAL A 194 13.27 28.54 -45.43
C VAL A 194 14.67 28.40 -46.05
N LYS A 195 14.78 27.88 -47.27
CA LYS A 195 16.06 27.85 -48.02
C LYS A 195 16.62 29.26 -48.25
N ALA A 196 15.78 30.23 -48.62
CA ALA A 196 16.22 31.61 -48.81
C ALA A 196 16.62 32.30 -47.49
N PHE A 197 15.92 32.00 -46.38
CA PHE A 197 16.19 32.58 -45.07
C PHE A 197 17.41 31.97 -44.36
N TRP A 198 17.72 30.70 -44.62
CA TRP A 198 18.96 30.07 -44.14
C TRP A 198 20.15 30.33 -45.06
N GLY A 199 19.92 30.41 -46.38
CA GLY A 199 20.95 30.81 -47.35
C GLY A 199 21.43 32.25 -47.16
N SER A 200 20.59 33.13 -46.61
CA SER A 200 20.97 34.51 -46.28
C SER A 200 21.60 34.66 -44.89
N LYS A 201 21.34 33.75 -43.94
CA LYS A 201 21.92 33.81 -42.59
C LYS A 201 23.32 33.22 -42.45
N THR A 202 23.79 32.41 -43.41
CA THR A 202 25.19 31.94 -43.45
C THR A 202 26.14 32.89 -44.18
N SER A 203 25.65 33.99 -44.78
CA SER A 203 26.46 34.95 -45.55
C SER A 203 26.66 36.30 -44.84
N THR A 204 26.25 36.45 -43.58
CA THR A 204 26.42 37.70 -42.81
C THR A 204 26.94 37.41 -41.41
N THR A 205 28.06 36.69 -41.33
CA THR A 205 28.88 36.60 -40.10
C THR A 205 30.38 36.59 -40.42
N GLU A 206 30.82 37.29 -41.46
CA GLU A 206 32.22 37.67 -41.61
C GLU A 206 32.30 39.13 -42.09
N ILE A 207 33.17 39.91 -41.45
CA ILE A 207 33.51 41.32 -41.73
C ILE A 207 32.60 42.38 -41.05
N HIS A 208 32.64 42.42 -39.71
CA HIS A 208 32.84 43.67 -38.97
C HIS A 208 33.74 43.37 -37.75
N SER A 209 34.96 42.92 -38.05
CA SER A 209 36.12 43.07 -37.19
C SER A 209 37.16 43.79 -38.03
N GLU A 210 37.43 45.06 -37.69
CA GLU A 210 38.69 45.80 -37.85
C GLU A 210 38.40 47.31 -37.76
N LEU A 211 38.19 47.80 -36.54
CA LEU A 211 38.57 49.17 -36.19
C LEU A 211 39.22 49.16 -34.80
N SER A 212 40.41 48.57 -34.73
CA SER A 212 41.36 48.79 -33.66
C SER A 212 42.13 50.09 -33.93
N SER A 213 41.97 51.12 -33.10
CA SER A 213 42.95 52.22 -33.02
C SER A 213 42.79 53.05 -31.75
N MET A 214 43.35 52.58 -30.64
CA MET A 214 44.24 53.40 -29.82
C MET A 214 45.03 52.47 -28.91
N ARG A 215 46.23 52.16 -29.40
CA ARG A 215 47.32 51.55 -28.65
C ARG A 215 47.95 52.63 -27.77
N TYR A 216 48.47 52.17 -26.62
CA TYR A 216 49.77 52.54 -26.04
C TYR A 216 49.75 53.37 -24.75
N LYS A 217 50.04 52.67 -23.63
CA LYS A 217 50.93 53.03 -22.50
C LYS A 217 50.57 54.29 -21.68
N ASP A 218 50.85 54.43 -20.39
CA ASP A 218 51.76 53.79 -19.43
C ASP A 218 51.31 54.27 -18.02
N SER A 219 51.93 53.74 -16.97
CA SER A 219 51.91 54.14 -15.53
C SER A 219 51.19 53.14 -14.62
N THR A 220 51.84 52.08 -14.13
CA THR A 220 52.82 52.01 -13.01
C THR A 220 52.21 51.96 -11.60
N SER A 221 52.85 51.08 -10.81
CA SER A 221 52.78 50.79 -9.37
C SER A 221 51.82 49.67 -8.96
N LEU A 222 52.24 48.58 -8.31
CA LEU A 222 53.56 48.13 -7.85
C LEU A 222 53.55 46.58 -7.78
N ASP A 223 54.59 45.96 -8.36
CA ASP A 223 55.44 44.86 -7.82
C ASP A 223 54.95 44.04 -6.60
N GLN A 224 55.18 42.72 -6.45
CA GLN A 224 56.02 41.75 -7.17
C GLN A 224 55.69 40.33 -6.67
N SER A 225 55.85 39.36 -7.58
CA SER A 225 55.85 37.87 -7.51
C SER A 225 56.85 37.27 -6.47
N PRO A 226 57.04 35.92 -6.26
CA PRO A 226 56.58 34.80 -7.10
C PRO A 226 56.15 33.46 -6.44
N ALA A 227 55.66 32.61 -7.34
CA ALA A 227 55.20 31.22 -7.28
C ALA A 227 56.06 30.16 -6.57
N GLU A 228 55.41 29.09 -6.11
CA GLU A 228 55.72 27.68 -6.45
C GLU A 228 54.60 26.71 -5.99
N ILE A 229 54.35 25.66 -6.79
CA ILE A 229 53.44 24.49 -6.61
C ILE A 229 54.39 23.27 -6.73
N PRO A 230 54.31 22.10 -6.02
CA PRO A 230 53.19 21.14 -6.08
C PRO A 230 52.98 20.08 -4.94
N GLY A 231 51.86 19.35 -5.00
CA GLY A 231 51.59 18.06 -4.30
C GLY A 231 50.11 17.93 -3.91
N HIS A 232 49.25 17.14 -4.59
CA HIS A 232 49.01 15.69 -4.44
C HIS A 232 48.95 15.29 -2.95
N GLU A 233 47.82 14.87 -2.39
CA GLU A 233 47.16 13.54 -2.42
C GLU A 233 45.80 13.70 -1.69
N ASP A 234 44.68 13.29 -2.28
CA ASP A 234 43.87 12.09 -1.95
C ASP A 234 43.05 12.12 -0.63
N ASP A 235 41.83 11.61 -0.79
CA ASP A 235 40.96 10.95 0.19
C ASP A 235 40.08 11.72 1.21
N ALA A 236 38.77 11.54 0.97
CA ALA A 236 37.80 10.95 1.91
C ALA A 236 37.58 11.59 3.30
N LEU A 237 36.53 12.41 3.40
CA LEU A 237 35.70 12.55 4.61
C LEU A 237 34.26 12.81 4.15
N SER A 238 33.35 11.82 4.13
CA SER A 238 32.71 11.17 5.28
C SER A 238 31.94 12.14 6.16
N GLU A 239 30.63 11.88 6.25
CA GLU A 239 29.81 12.04 7.46
C GLU A 239 29.38 13.47 7.84
N TRP A 240 28.14 13.81 7.49
CA TRP A 240 27.34 14.73 8.28
C TRP A 240 26.21 13.93 8.94
N ASN A 241 26.45 13.55 10.19
CA ASN A 241 25.44 13.23 11.19
C ASN A 241 25.04 14.56 11.88
N GLU A 242 23.73 14.84 11.99
CA GLU A 242 22.97 14.87 13.27
C GLU A 242 21.47 15.04 13.00
#